data_AF-A0A7K6ZC72-F1
#
_entry.id   AF-A0A7K6ZC72-F1
#
_cell.length_a   1.000
_cell.length_b   1.000
_cell.length_c   1.000
_cell.angle_alpha   90.00
_cell.angle_beta   90.00
_cell.angle_gamma   90.00
#
_symmetry.space_group_name_H-M   'P 1'
#
loop_
_entity.id
_entity.type
_entity.pdbx_description
1 polymer ?
#
loop_
_entity_poly.entity_id
_entity_poly.type
_entity_poly.pdbx_seq_one_letter_code
_entity_poly.pdbx_strand_id
1 'polypeptide(L)'
;MSLSVRPQRRVLVTKINRSQSFAGVNSTADRPFRNLSPFTPIVSRKTGSRVSRMFSMSHKSPPPKVPQPSRLDEVYEALKKGLTAYLEVHQLELEKLSTQIRESKRNSRLGFLYDLDKQVKSIERFLRRLEFHASKIDELYEAYCIQRRLRDGAHNMVKAYSTGSPGSREARESLAEASKGYKEYTENMCLLENELESQLGEFHVRMKG
;
A
#
# COMPACT_ATOMS: atom_id res chain seq x y z
N MET A 1 -12.16 69.99 16.71
CA MET A 1 -12.07 69.16 17.92
C MET A 1 -12.87 67.89 17.67
N SER A 2 -12.18 66.82 17.30
CA SER A 2 -12.69 65.53 16.85
C SER A 2 -12.77 64.55 18.02
N LEU A 3 -13.92 63.89 18.23
CA LEU A 3 -14.02 62.70 19.09
C LEU A 3 -14.90 61.64 18.42
N SER A 4 -14.24 60.63 17.86
CA SER A 4 -14.84 59.41 17.35
C SER A 4 -15.14 58.45 18.50
N VAL A 5 -16.37 57.95 18.61
CA VAL A 5 -16.75 56.92 19.58
C VAL A 5 -16.87 55.59 18.85
N ARG A 6 -15.98 54.63 19.16
CA ARG A 6 -16.03 53.26 18.65
C ARG A 6 -16.90 52.38 19.57
N PRO A 7 -17.77 51.50 19.05
CA PRO A 7 -18.41 50.47 19.86
C PRO A 7 -17.47 49.26 20.06
N GLN A 8 -17.23 48.87 21.32
CA GLN A 8 -16.56 47.61 21.66
C GLN A 8 -17.52 46.42 21.49
N ARG A 9 -17.12 45.42 20.70
CA ARG A 9 -17.77 44.09 20.66
C ARG A 9 -17.41 43.30 21.92
N ARG A 10 -18.41 42.95 22.75
CA ARG A 10 -18.25 41.92 23.80
C ARG A 10 -18.21 40.54 23.15
N VAL A 11 -17.13 39.80 23.39
CA VAL A 11 -16.98 38.38 23.03
C VAL A 11 -17.58 37.56 24.18
N LEU A 12 -18.68 36.85 23.92
CA LEU A 12 -19.20 35.83 24.83
C LEU A 12 -18.39 34.55 24.64
N VAL A 13 -17.58 34.20 25.63
CA VAL A 13 -16.84 32.93 25.68
C VAL A 13 -17.76 31.88 26.30
N THR A 14 -18.33 31.00 25.47
CA THR A 14 -19.03 29.80 25.91
C THR A 14 -18.00 28.73 26.30
N LYS A 15 -18.02 28.31 27.57
CA LYS A 15 -17.19 27.21 28.09
C LYS A 15 -17.79 25.88 27.67
N ILE A 16 -17.03 25.08 26.90
CA ILE A 16 -17.36 23.70 26.54
C ILE A 16 -17.06 22.81 27.74
N ASN A 17 -18.05 22.09 28.24
CA ASN A 17 -17.92 21.16 29.37
C ASN A 17 -17.55 19.76 28.82
N ARG A 18 -16.43 19.18 29.25
CA ARG A 18 -16.02 17.81 28.92
C ARG A 18 -16.16 16.93 30.15
N SER A 19 -16.79 15.76 30.00
CA SER A 19 -17.06 14.81 31.09
C SER A 19 -15.78 14.20 31.67
N GLN A 20 -15.68 14.26 33.00
CA GLN A 20 -14.73 13.55 33.86
C GLN A 20 -15.36 12.19 34.25
N SER A 21 -14.73 11.07 33.89
CA SER A 21 -15.06 9.76 34.47
C SER A 21 -13.90 8.77 34.35
N PHE A 22 -13.43 8.33 35.52
CA PHE A 22 -12.51 7.24 35.83
C PHE A 22 -11.00 7.40 35.56
N ALA A 23 -10.35 8.20 36.42
CA ALA A 23 -9.00 7.89 36.90
C ALA A 23 -8.92 8.29 38.38
N GLY A 24 -8.74 7.30 39.26
CA GLY A 24 -8.62 7.55 40.70
C GLY A 24 -7.95 6.37 41.39
N VAL A 25 -6.69 6.56 41.76
CA VAL A 25 -6.05 6.27 43.05
C VAL A 25 -4.58 5.94 42.83
N ASN A 26 -3.73 6.93 43.11
CA ASN A 26 -2.38 6.72 43.61
C ASN A 26 -2.42 6.90 45.13
N SER A 27 -1.90 5.94 45.89
CA SER A 27 -1.53 6.13 47.29
C SER A 27 -0.35 5.23 47.62
N THR A 28 0.80 5.85 47.87
CA THR A 28 2.04 5.26 48.36
C THR A 28 2.07 5.31 49.89
N ALA A 29 2.24 4.17 50.57
CA ALA A 29 2.87 4.06 51.90
C ALA A 29 3.11 2.58 52.31
N ASP A 30 4.39 2.24 52.40
CA ASP A 30 5.12 1.32 53.30
C ASP A 30 4.51 0.09 54.03
N ARG A 31 5.32 -0.99 53.98
CA ARG A 31 5.66 -2.01 55.03
C ARG A 31 4.90 -3.38 55.07
N PRO A 32 5.49 -4.47 55.66
CA PRO A 32 6.28 -5.43 54.90
C PRO A 32 5.98 -6.95 55.16
N PHE A 33 6.65 -7.82 54.37
CA PHE A 33 7.00 -9.25 54.55
C PHE A 33 6.03 -10.21 55.27
N ARG A 34 5.56 -11.24 54.52
CA ARG A 34 5.48 -12.64 55.00
C ARG A 34 5.78 -13.63 53.87
N ASN A 35 6.87 -14.37 54.03
CA ASN A 35 7.10 -15.65 53.35
C ASN A 35 6.44 -16.77 54.18
N LEU A 36 5.89 -17.80 53.51
CA LEU A 36 5.91 -19.21 53.92
C LEU A 36 5.38 -20.09 52.77
N SER A 37 5.91 -21.32 52.72
CA SER A 37 6.09 -22.21 51.57
C SER A 37 5.08 -23.41 51.60
N PRO A 38 5.34 -24.58 51.00
CA PRO A 38 4.93 -25.02 49.66
C PRO A 38 3.98 -26.24 49.68
N PHE A 39 3.01 -26.37 48.77
CA PHE A 39 2.42 -27.68 48.48
C PHE A 39 1.90 -27.77 47.03
N THR A 40 2.44 -28.73 46.28
CA THR A 40 1.90 -29.22 45.01
C THR A 40 1.02 -30.45 45.28
N PRO A 41 0.01 -30.71 44.44
CA PRO A 41 0.10 -31.93 43.63
C PRO A 41 -0.48 -31.82 42.20
N ILE A 42 0.27 -32.45 41.28
CA ILE A 42 -0.20 -33.33 40.19
C ILE A 42 -1.24 -32.79 39.20
N VAL A 43 -0.79 -32.50 37.97
CA VAL A 43 -1.51 -32.91 36.75
C VAL A 43 -0.50 -33.44 35.72
N SER A 44 -0.71 -34.70 35.33
CA SER A 44 0.01 -35.39 34.26
C SER A 44 -0.75 -35.29 32.94
N ARG A 45 0.01 -35.37 31.84
CA ARG A 45 -0.35 -35.53 30.42
C ARG A 45 -0.87 -34.29 29.68
N LYS A 46 -0.03 -33.78 28.76
CA LYS A 46 -0.18 -34.10 27.33
C LYS A 46 1.08 -33.72 26.53
N THR A 47 1.47 -34.71 25.73
CA THR A 47 2.43 -34.74 24.62
C THR A 47 2.62 -33.43 23.87
N GLY A 48 3.88 -33.06 23.66
CA GLY A 48 4.28 -31.97 22.78
C GLY A 48 3.75 -32.20 21.36
N SER A 49 2.72 -31.42 21.02
CA SER A 49 2.33 -31.18 19.64
C SER A 49 3.50 -30.46 18.97
N ARG A 50 4.35 -31.21 18.27
CA ARG A 50 5.14 -30.64 17.19
C ARG A 50 4.11 -30.20 16.15
N VAL A 51 3.76 -28.92 16.19
CA VAL A 51 3.04 -28.26 15.11
C VAL A 51 3.92 -28.46 13.88
N SER A 52 3.55 -29.46 13.08
CA SER A 52 4.00 -29.60 11.71
C SER A 52 3.71 -28.25 11.06
N ARG A 53 4.78 -27.53 10.75
CA ARG A 53 4.75 -26.26 10.04
C ARG A 53 4.13 -26.59 8.68
N MET A 54 2.81 -26.51 8.58
CA MET A 54 2.09 -26.72 7.33
C MET A 54 2.68 -25.71 6.36
N PHE A 55 3.29 -26.22 5.30
CA PHE A 55 3.71 -25.40 4.18
C PHE A 55 2.43 -24.76 3.62
N SER A 56 2.18 -23.51 4.02
CA SER A 56 1.36 -22.67 3.17
C SER A 56 2.20 -22.51 1.91
N MET A 57 1.75 -23.15 0.82
CA MET A 57 2.23 -22.83 -0.50
C MET A 57 1.70 -21.44 -0.84
N SER A 58 2.26 -20.40 -0.23
CA SER A 58 2.23 -19.10 -0.87
C SER A 58 3.12 -19.25 -2.09
N HIS A 59 2.52 -19.23 -3.28
CA HIS A 59 3.23 -19.29 -4.55
C HIS A 59 4.08 -18.04 -4.83
N LYS A 60 4.42 -17.25 -3.80
CA LYS A 60 5.38 -16.16 -3.90
C LYS A 60 6.76 -16.78 -3.79
N SER A 61 7.33 -17.15 -4.93
CA SER A 61 8.75 -17.47 -5.03
C SER A 61 9.56 -16.37 -4.32
N PRO A 62 10.67 -16.71 -3.63
CA PRO A 62 11.51 -15.70 -3.05
C PRO A 62 11.88 -14.66 -4.13
N PRO A 63 11.89 -13.36 -3.78
CA PRO A 63 12.39 -12.30 -4.64
C PRO A 63 13.63 -12.75 -5.42
N PRO A 64 13.64 -12.63 -6.75
CA PRO A 64 14.86 -12.82 -7.51
C PRO A 64 15.99 -12.00 -6.88
N LYS A 65 17.17 -12.59 -6.73
CA LYS A 65 18.34 -11.89 -6.16
C LYS A 65 18.99 -10.92 -7.16
N VAL A 66 18.52 -10.93 -8.41
CA VAL A 66 19.02 -10.13 -9.52
C VAL A 66 17.81 -9.49 -10.19
N PRO A 67 17.83 -8.16 -10.41
CA PRO A 67 16.76 -7.47 -11.13
C PRO A 67 16.51 -8.08 -12.50
N GLN A 68 15.24 -8.16 -12.90
CA GLN A 68 14.75 -8.67 -14.19
C GLN A 68 13.96 -7.59 -14.96
N PRO A 69 14.64 -6.62 -15.59
CA PRO A 69 13.96 -5.51 -16.28
C PRO A 69 13.01 -5.96 -17.39
N SER A 70 13.42 -6.92 -18.24
CA SER A 70 12.55 -7.38 -19.34
C SER A 70 11.26 -8.02 -18.83
N ARG A 71 11.35 -8.79 -17.75
CA ARG A 71 10.20 -9.42 -17.12
C ARG A 71 9.28 -8.36 -16.50
N LEU A 72 9.84 -7.36 -15.83
CA LEU A 72 9.06 -6.25 -15.30
C LEU A 72 8.31 -5.49 -16.40
N ASP A 73 8.97 -5.21 -17.53
CA ASP A 73 8.36 -4.52 -18.67
C ASP A 73 7.18 -5.34 -19.23
N GLU A 74 7.33 -6.67 -19.36
CA GLU A 74 6.22 -7.57 -19.75
C GLU A 74 5.04 -7.52 -18.77
N VAL A 75 5.33 -7.53 -17.47
CA VAL A 75 4.30 -7.47 -16.41
C VAL A 75 3.57 -6.13 -16.44
N TYR A 76 4.30 -5.02 -16.56
CA TYR A 76 3.73 -3.68 -16.68
C TYR A 76 2.78 -3.58 -17.89
N GLU A 77 3.23 -3.99 -19.07
CA GLU A 77 2.43 -3.94 -20.29
C GLU A 77 1.18 -4.84 -20.20
N ALA A 78 1.31 -6.03 -19.61
CA ALA A 78 0.17 -6.92 -19.37
C ALA A 78 -0.86 -6.28 -18.42
N LEU A 79 -0.41 -5.70 -17.31
CA LEU A 79 -1.27 -5.01 -16.34
C LEU A 79 -1.97 -3.81 -16.97
N LYS A 80 -1.22 -2.95 -17.67
CA LYS A 80 -1.74 -1.76 -18.34
C LYS A 80 -2.81 -2.13 -19.35
N LYS A 81 -2.51 -3.09 -20.23
CA LYS A 81 -3.47 -3.58 -21.24
C LYS A 81 -4.74 -4.15 -20.60
N GLY A 82 -4.59 -4.96 -19.55
CA GLY A 82 -5.72 -5.55 -18.83
C GLY A 82 -6.61 -4.51 -18.16
N LEU A 83 -6.01 -3.54 -17.47
CA LEU A 83 -6.74 -2.46 -16.80
C LEU A 83 -7.45 -1.55 -17.81
N THR A 84 -6.79 -1.18 -18.91
CA THR A 84 -7.41 -0.38 -19.98
C THR A 84 -8.60 -1.11 -20.60
N ALA A 85 -8.44 -2.37 -20.99
CA ALA A 85 -9.53 -3.16 -21.55
C ALA A 85 -10.71 -3.28 -20.57
N TYR A 86 -10.43 -3.45 -19.27
CA TYR A 86 -11.49 -3.58 -18.29
C TYR A 86 -12.22 -2.25 -18.06
N LEU A 87 -11.49 -1.13 -18.05
CA LEU A 87 -12.04 0.21 -17.95
C LEU A 87 -12.95 0.52 -19.16
N GLU A 88 -12.53 0.18 -20.38
CA GLU A 88 -13.33 0.34 -21.60
C GLU A 88 -14.67 -0.43 -21.54
N VAL A 89 -14.65 -1.68 -21.06
CA VAL A 89 -15.87 -2.49 -20.92
C VAL A 89 -16.86 -1.82 -19.95
N HIS A 90 -16.37 -1.33 -18.81
CA HIS A 90 -17.22 -0.66 -17.81
C HIS A 90 -17.72 0.71 -18.28
N GLN A 91 -16.95 1.43 -19.09
CA GLN A 91 -17.42 2.66 -19.75
C GLN A 91 -18.56 2.37 -20.73
N LEU A 92 -18.44 1.30 -21.52
CA LEU A 92 -19.49 0.91 -22.46
C LEU A 92 -20.77 0.47 -21.74
N GLU A 93 -20.63 -0.25 -20.61
CA GLU A 93 -21.76 -0.60 -19.76
C GLU A 93 -22.45 0.65 -19.19
N LEU A 94 -21.68 1.64 -18.75
CA LEU A 94 -22.21 2.92 -18.27
C LEU A 94 -22.99 3.68 -19.36
N GLU A 95 -22.48 3.71 -20.58
CA GLU A 95 -23.16 4.32 -21.73
C GLU A 95 -24.49 3.60 -22.07
N LYS A 96 -24.49 2.27 -21.99
CA LYS A 96 -25.69 1.45 -22.18
C LYS A 96 -26.74 1.77 -21.12
N LEU A 97 -26.38 1.79 -19.83
CA LEU A 97 -27.31 2.14 -18.76
C LEU A 97 -27.83 3.57 -18.91
N SER A 98 -26.96 4.51 -19.26
CA SER A 98 -27.33 5.91 -19.52
C SER A 98 -28.35 6.02 -20.65
N THR A 99 -28.17 5.24 -21.72
CA THR A 99 -29.13 5.16 -22.83
C THR A 99 -30.46 4.57 -22.40
N GLN A 100 -30.46 3.48 -21.63
CA GLN A 100 -31.67 2.89 -21.07
C GLN A 100 -32.44 3.87 -20.17
N ILE A 101 -31.75 4.68 -19.37
CA ILE A 101 -32.41 5.72 -18.54
C ILE A 101 -33.09 6.77 -19.41
N ARG A 102 -32.44 7.22 -20.50
CA ARG A 102 -33.02 8.21 -21.42
C ARG A 102 -34.28 7.69 -22.11
N GLU A 103 -34.26 6.44 -22.55
CA GLU A 103 -35.37 5.81 -23.30
C GLU A 103 -36.53 5.38 -22.39
N SER A 104 -36.25 4.95 -21.16
CA SER A 104 -37.27 4.41 -20.25
C SER A 104 -37.98 5.48 -19.40
N LYS A 105 -37.46 6.70 -19.32
CA LYS A 105 -37.98 7.80 -18.47
C LYS A 105 -39.48 8.11 -18.63
N ARG A 106 -40.06 7.86 -19.81
CA ARG A 106 -41.49 8.09 -20.07
C ARG A 106 -42.34 6.81 -20.08
N ASN A 107 -41.70 5.65 -20.09
CA ASN A 107 -42.34 4.38 -20.45
C ASN A 107 -42.24 3.32 -19.34
N SER A 108 -41.58 3.62 -18.22
CA SER A 108 -41.27 2.64 -17.17
C SER A 108 -41.64 3.12 -15.77
N ARG A 109 -41.77 2.16 -14.84
CA ARG A 109 -42.15 2.41 -13.44
C ARG A 109 -40.99 3.03 -12.66
N LEU A 110 -41.29 3.89 -11.68
CA LEU A 110 -40.27 4.59 -10.88
C LEU A 110 -39.23 3.66 -10.24
N GLY A 111 -39.63 2.47 -9.77
CA GLY A 111 -38.70 1.49 -9.19
C GLY A 111 -37.64 1.00 -10.18
N PHE A 112 -38.01 0.79 -11.45
CA PHE A 112 -37.07 0.40 -12.50
C PHE A 112 -36.02 1.49 -12.76
N LEU A 113 -36.44 2.76 -12.78
CA LEU A 113 -35.52 3.89 -12.96
C LEU A 113 -34.55 4.04 -11.77
N TYR A 114 -35.03 3.76 -10.56
CA TYR A 114 -34.19 3.76 -9.36
C TYR A 114 -33.12 2.66 -9.41
N ASP A 115 -33.48 1.45 -9.84
CA ASP A 115 -32.53 0.35 -9.97
C ASP A 115 -31.46 0.64 -11.03
N LEU A 116 -31.82 1.27 -12.16
CA LEU A 116 -30.85 1.73 -13.16
C LEU A 116 -29.91 2.80 -12.60
N ASP A 117 -30.43 3.82 -11.91
CA ASP A 117 -29.61 4.87 -11.29
C ASP A 117 -28.63 4.29 -10.25
N LYS A 118 -29.07 3.29 -9.48
CA LYS A 118 -28.21 2.55 -8.54
C LYS A 118 -27.09 1.80 -9.25
N GLN A 119 -27.38 1.15 -10.37
CA GLN A 119 -26.37 0.47 -11.19
C GLN A 119 -25.35 1.45 -11.76
N VAL A 120 -25.81 2.57 -12.33
CA VAL A 120 -24.96 3.66 -12.84
C VAL A 120 -23.98 4.12 -11.75
N LYS A 121 -24.48 4.48 -10.57
CA LYS A 121 -23.63 4.92 -9.45
C LYS A 121 -22.64 3.86 -8.99
N SER A 122 -23.02 2.58 -9.06
CA SER A 122 -22.12 1.47 -8.72
C SER A 122 -20.97 1.36 -9.73
N ILE A 123 -21.28 1.42 -11.03
CA ILE A 123 -20.28 1.37 -12.10
C ILE A 123 -19.36 2.59 -12.06
N GLU A 124 -19.90 3.80 -11.86
CA GLU A 124 -19.08 5.01 -11.72
C GLU A 124 -18.05 4.88 -10.59
N ARG A 125 -18.49 4.40 -9.41
CA ARG A 125 -17.58 4.14 -8.29
C ARG A 125 -16.56 3.05 -8.60
N PHE A 126 -16.93 2.08 -9.42
CA PHE A 126 -16.01 1.02 -9.85
C PHE A 126 -14.96 1.57 -10.82
N LEU A 127 -15.36 2.36 -11.82
CA LEU A 127 -14.46 3.05 -12.74
C LEU A 127 -13.42 3.89 -12.00
N ARG A 128 -13.83 4.68 -10.99
CA ARG A 128 -12.88 5.46 -10.17
C ARG A 128 -11.84 4.59 -9.46
N ARG A 129 -12.21 3.37 -9.04
CA ARG A 129 -11.26 2.42 -8.45
C ARG A 129 -10.30 1.86 -9.49
N LEU A 130 -10.81 1.51 -10.68
CA LEU A 130 -9.96 1.04 -11.79
C LEU A 130 -8.96 2.10 -12.23
N GLU A 131 -9.39 3.35 -12.38
CA GLU A 131 -8.52 4.49 -12.71
C GLU A 131 -7.42 4.65 -11.66
N PHE A 132 -7.78 4.59 -10.37
CA PHE A 132 -6.80 4.63 -9.29
C PHE A 132 -5.79 3.48 -9.38
N HIS A 133 -6.25 2.26 -9.67
CA HIS A 133 -5.34 1.12 -9.85
C HIS A 133 -4.42 1.32 -11.06
N ALA A 134 -4.92 1.83 -12.18
CA ALA A 134 -4.10 2.13 -13.35
C ALA A 134 -3.01 3.15 -13.01
N SER A 135 -3.36 4.26 -12.35
CA SER A 135 -2.36 5.24 -11.88
C SER A 135 -1.34 4.64 -10.91
N LYS A 136 -1.76 3.70 -10.05
CA LYS A 136 -0.85 3.03 -9.12
C LYS A 136 0.18 2.16 -9.84
N ILE A 137 -0.22 1.47 -10.91
CA ILE A 137 0.69 0.68 -11.74
C ILE A 137 1.71 1.59 -12.44
N ASP A 138 1.25 2.71 -13.02
CA ASP A 138 2.13 3.68 -13.67
C ASP A 138 3.16 4.28 -12.69
N GLU A 139 2.72 4.65 -11.48
CA GLU A 139 3.61 5.17 -10.43
C GLU A 139 4.72 4.17 -10.06
N LEU A 140 4.38 2.89 -9.90
CA LEU A 140 5.37 1.84 -9.58
C LEU A 140 6.38 1.65 -10.71
N TYR A 141 5.92 1.67 -11.96
CA TYR A 141 6.78 1.53 -13.13
C TYR A 141 7.72 2.73 -13.29
N GLU A 142 7.23 3.95 -13.08
CA GLU A 142 8.05 5.17 -13.08
C GLU A 142 9.13 5.13 -11.97
N ALA A 143 8.75 4.73 -10.76
CA ALA A 143 9.70 4.55 -9.66
C ALA A 143 10.80 3.54 -10.01
N TYR A 144 10.43 2.43 -10.64
CA TYR A 144 11.39 1.44 -11.14
C TYR A 144 12.33 2.00 -12.22
N CYS A 145 11.81 2.76 -13.17
CA CYS A 145 12.63 3.40 -14.20
C CYS A 145 13.67 4.37 -13.62
N ILE A 146 13.27 5.17 -12.63
CA ILE A 146 14.19 6.07 -11.91
C ILE A 146 15.27 5.25 -11.21
N GLN A 147 14.87 4.20 -10.50
CA GLN A 147 15.77 3.33 -9.74
C GLN A 147 16.79 2.63 -10.65
N ARG A 148 16.35 2.15 -11.82
CA ARG A 148 17.19 1.55 -12.85
C ARG A 148 18.27 2.53 -13.31
N ARG A 149 17.88 3.77 -13.61
CA ARG A 149 18.81 4.82 -14.03
C ARG A 149 19.84 5.17 -12.95
N LEU A 150 19.42 5.23 -11.68
CA LEU A 150 20.32 5.46 -10.55
C LEU A 150 21.33 4.33 -10.38
N ARG A 151 20.86 3.07 -10.48
CA ARG A 151 21.73 1.88 -10.45
C ARG A 151 22.79 1.92 -11.53
N ASP A 152 22.40 2.23 -12.77
CA ASP A 152 23.32 2.27 -13.91
C ASP A 152 24.34 3.42 -13.75
N GLY A 153 23.90 4.57 -13.23
CA GLY A 153 24.79 5.67 -12.85
C GLY A 153 25.84 5.28 -11.81
N ALA A 154 25.42 4.63 -10.72
CA ALA A 154 26.32 4.13 -9.69
C ALA A 154 27.30 3.08 -10.24
N HIS A 155 26.83 2.18 -11.10
CA HIS A 155 27.68 1.17 -11.75
C HIS A 155 28.78 1.83 -12.61
N ASN A 156 28.43 2.85 -13.38
CA ASN A 156 29.38 3.60 -14.20
C ASN A 156 30.41 4.34 -13.35
N MET A 157 30.01 4.94 -12.22
CA MET A 157 30.93 5.56 -11.26
C MET A 157 31.90 4.54 -10.67
N VAL A 158 31.41 3.38 -10.22
CA VAL A 158 32.26 2.29 -9.69
C VAL A 158 33.31 1.88 -10.73
N LYS A 159 32.90 1.72 -12.00
CA LYS A 159 33.82 1.37 -13.09
C LYS A 159 34.87 2.46 -13.32
N ALA A 160 34.48 3.74 -13.33
CA ALA A 160 35.39 4.86 -13.52
C ALA A 160 36.44 4.95 -12.40
N TYR A 161 36.01 4.88 -11.13
CA TYR A 161 36.93 4.94 -9.98
C TYR A 161 37.81 3.68 -9.84
N SER A 162 37.35 2.52 -10.31
CA SER A 162 38.15 1.29 -10.28
C SER A 162 39.21 1.22 -11.38
N THR A 163 38.95 1.87 -12.53
CA THR A 163 39.87 1.89 -13.68
C THR A 163 40.88 3.04 -13.58
N GLY A 164 40.54 4.12 -12.85
CA GLY A 164 41.49 5.16 -12.47
C GLY A 164 42.41 4.72 -11.33
N SER A 165 43.57 5.36 -11.18
CA SER A 165 44.44 5.13 -10.02
C SER A 165 43.78 5.69 -8.75
N PRO A 166 43.50 4.88 -7.70
CA PRO A 166 42.87 5.35 -6.47
C PRO A 166 43.93 6.02 -5.59
N GLY A 167 44.43 7.17 -6.06
CA GLY A 167 45.51 7.92 -5.43
C GLY A 167 45.06 8.77 -4.25
N SER A 168 43.85 9.34 -4.30
CA SER A 168 43.33 10.21 -3.25
C SER A 168 42.38 9.47 -2.30
N ARG A 169 42.27 9.98 -1.07
CA ARG A 169 41.35 9.46 -0.05
C ARG A 169 39.89 9.65 -0.49
N GLU A 170 39.60 10.81 -1.06
CA GLU A 170 38.29 11.21 -1.54
C GLU A 170 37.81 10.26 -2.65
N ALA A 171 38.70 9.86 -3.58
CA ALA A 171 38.36 8.90 -4.63
C ALA A 171 37.98 7.52 -4.08
N ARG A 172 38.62 7.08 -2.97
CA ARG A 172 38.27 5.82 -2.30
C ARG A 172 36.93 5.92 -1.58
N GLU A 173 36.65 7.05 -0.93
CA GLU A 173 35.37 7.31 -0.27
C GLU A 173 34.22 7.37 -1.31
N SER A 174 34.40 8.06 -2.44
CA SER A 174 33.43 8.08 -3.54
C SER A 174 33.20 6.69 -4.17
N LEU A 175 34.26 5.89 -4.33
CA LEU A 175 34.12 4.50 -4.80
C LEU A 175 33.31 3.64 -3.83
N ALA A 176 33.54 3.79 -2.52
CA ALA A 176 32.82 3.05 -1.49
C ALA A 176 31.33 3.43 -1.47
N GLU A 177 31.02 4.73 -1.58
CA GLU A 177 29.65 5.23 -1.66
C GLU A 177 28.94 4.75 -2.92
N ALA A 178 29.57 4.87 -4.09
CA ALA A 178 28.99 4.38 -5.35
C ALA A 178 28.77 2.85 -5.32
N SER A 179 29.68 2.10 -4.70
CA SER A 179 29.54 0.65 -4.54
C SER A 179 28.41 0.27 -3.59
N LYS A 180 28.21 1.04 -2.52
CA LYS A 180 27.08 0.88 -1.60
C LYS A 180 25.76 1.21 -2.29
N GLY A 181 25.68 2.37 -2.94
CA GLY A 181 24.51 2.81 -3.70
C GLY A 181 24.12 1.81 -4.78
N TYR A 182 25.07 1.26 -5.52
CA TYR A 182 24.78 0.21 -6.51
C TYR A 182 24.09 -1.03 -5.91
N LYS A 183 24.51 -1.47 -4.72
CA LYS A 183 23.88 -2.60 -4.01
C LYS A 183 22.46 -2.25 -3.56
N GLU A 184 22.29 -1.13 -2.88
CA GLU A 184 20.98 -0.64 -2.42
C GLU A 184 20.02 -0.45 -3.60
N TYR A 185 20.50 0.11 -4.71
CA TYR A 185 19.69 0.28 -5.90
C TYR A 185 19.29 -1.04 -6.53
N THR A 186 20.17 -2.03 -6.53
CA THR A 186 19.86 -3.39 -7.00
C THR A 186 18.81 -4.07 -6.12
N GLU A 187 18.88 -3.92 -4.80
CA GLU A 187 17.88 -4.48 -3.87
C GLU A 187 16.51 -3.81 -4.05
N ASN A 188 16.47 -2.48 -4.12
CA ASN A 188 15.23 -1.72 -4.34
C ASN A 188 14.57 -2.07 -5.67
N MET A 189 15.35 -2.30 -6.73
CA MET A 189 14.83 -2.77 -8.01
C MET A 189 14.09 -4.10 -7.86
N CYS A 190 14.68 -5.06 -7.13
CA CYS A 190 14.03 -6.35 -6.88
C CYS A 190 12.74 -6.16 -6.06
N LEU A 191 12.73 -5.25 -5.07
CA LEU A 191 11.52 -4.97 -4.29
C LEU A 191 10.38 -4.41 -5.17
N LEU A 192 10.68 -3.45 -6.04
CA LEU A 192 9.72 -2.86 -6.97
C LEU A 192 9.19 -3.90 -7.97
N GLU A 193 10.04 -4.81 -8.44
CA GLU A 193 9.63 -5.95 -9.28
C GLU A 193 8.61 -6.84 -8.57
N ASN A 194 8.88 -7.22 -7.32
CA ASN A 194 7.94 -8.04 -6.57
C ASN A 194 6.64 -7.30 -6.25
N GLU A 195 6.71 -6.00 -5.98
CA GLU A 195 5.52 -5.18 -5.73
C GLU A 195 4.64 -5.11 -6.97
N LEU A 196 5.23 -4.89 -8.15
CA LEU A 196 4.51 -4.87 -9.42
C LEU A 196 3.95 -6.26 -9.77
N GLU A 197 4.74 -7.32 -9.64
CA GLU A 197 4.28 -8.70 -9.85
C GLU A 197 3.15 -9.08 -8.89
N SER A 198 3.14 -8.54 -7.67
CA SER A 198 2.04 -8.79 -6.72
C SER A 198 0.70 -8.19 -7.15
N GLN A 199 0.70 -7.28 -8.13
CA GLN A 199 -0.52 -6.75 -8.75
C GLN A 199 -1.12 -7.70 -9.78
N LEU A 200 -0.34 -8.67 -10.28
CA LEU A 200 -0.88 -9.76 -11.10
C LEU A 200 -1.75 -10.64 -10.21
N GLY A 201 -3.07 -10.53 -10.39
CA GLY A 201 -4.04 -11.33 -9.64
C GLY A 201 -3.89 -12.84 -9.86
N GLU A 202 -4.69 -13.62 -9.15
CA GLU A 202 -4.60 -15.09 -9.17
C GLU A 202 -5.63 -15.71 -10.12
N PHE A 203 -5.17 -16.55 -11.04
CA PHE A 203 -6.04 -17.31 -11.94
C PHE A 203 -6.29 -18.73 -11.40
N HIS A 204 -7.54 -19.04 -11.06
CA HIS A 204 -7.93 -20.33 -10.51
C HIS A 204 -8.66 -21.18 -11.56
N VAL A 205 -8.09 -22.33 -11.93
CA VAL A 205 -8.74 -23.32 -12.81
C VAL A 205 -9.21 -24.51 -11.97
N ARG A 206 -10.47 -24.90 -12.13
CA ARG A 206 -11.01 -26.16 -11.60
C ARG A 206 -11.54 -27.00 -12.75
N MET A 207 -10.97 -28.18 -12.95
CA MET A 207 -11.56 -29.17 -13.86
C MET A 207 -12.63 -29.96 -13.10
N LYS A 208 -13.77 -30.18 -13.73
CA LYS A 208 -14.77 -31.15 -13.27
C LYS A 208 -14.52 -32.46 -14.02
N GLY A 209 -14.32 -33.53 -13.26
CA GLY A 209 -14.37 -34.91 -13.75
C GLY A 209 -15.75 -35.50 -13.51
#